data_AF-A0A3P1VB45-F1
#
_entry.id   AF-A0A3P1VB45-F1
#
_cell.length_a   1.000
_cell.length_b   1.000
_cell.length_c   1.000
_cell.angle_alpha   90.00
_cell.angle_beta   90.00
_cell.angle_gamma   90.00
#
_symmetry.space_group_name_H-M   'P 1'
#
loop_
_entity.id
_entity.type
_entity.pdbx_description
1 polymer ?
#
loop_
_entity_poly.entity_id
_entity_poly.type
_entity_poly.pdbx_seq_one_letter_code
_entity_poly.pdbx_strand_id
1 'polypeptide(L)'
;GIEACKSLLPNVKQVAVFDTAFHQTMPPINYLYAIPYKFYEKYKIRRYGFHGTSHMYITNRTAEILGKDVNEINLITCHLGNGSSITAVKNGKSYDTSM
;
A
#
# COMPACT_ATOMS: atom_id res chain seq x y z
N GLY A 1 1.13 22.03 1.46
CA GLY A 1 0.63 21.19 0.36
C GLY A 1 -0.82 21.49 0.10
N ILE A 2 -1.73 20.74 0.72
CA ILE A 2 -3.20 20.85 0.51
C ILE A 2 -3.73 22.26 0.71
N GLU A 3 -3.45 22.92 1.84
CA GLU A 3 -3.94 24.29 2.10
C GLU A 3 -3.43 25.31 1.08
N ALA A 4 -2.19 25.17 0.63
CA ALA A 4 -1.63 26.04 -0.42
C ALA A 4 -2.35 25.83 -1.76
N CYS A 5 -2.58 24.56 -2.16
CA CYS A 5 -3.36 24.25 -3.36
C CYS A 5 -4.79 24.78 -3.25
N LYS A 6 -5.42 24.67 -2.07
CA LYS A 6 -6.77 25.20 -1.82
C LYS A 6 -6.83 26.71 -1.96
N SER A 7 -5.80 27.42 -1.50
CA SER A 7 -5.71 28.88 -1.63
C SER A 7 -5.49 29.34 -3.08
N LEU A 8 -4.65 28.63 -3.85
CA LEU A 8 -4.29 29.02 -5.21
C LEU A 8 -5.28 28.54 -6.28
N LEU A 9 -5.93 27.39 -6.05
CA LEU A 9 -6.84 26.73 -6.99
C LEU A 9 -8.19 26.40 -6.31
N PRO A 10 -8.94 27.41 -5.86
CA PRO A 10 -10.13 27.21 -5.01
C PRO A 10 -11.26 26.41 -5.69
N ASN A 11 -11.31 26.41 -7.03
CA ASN A 11 -12.37 25.76 -7.81
C ASN A 11 -11.96 24.37 -8.33
N VAL A 12 -10.74 23.92 -8.07
CA VAL A 12 -10.24 22.60 -8.53
C VAL A 12 -10.50 21.56 -7.45
N LYS A 13 -11.09 20.43 -7.83
CA LYS A 13 -11.29 19.29 -6.92
C LYS A 13 -9.93 18.70 -6.52
N GLN A 14 -9.74 18.52 -5.22
CA GLN A 14 -8.53 17.88 -4.67
C GLN A 14 -8.86 16.48 -4.17
N VAL A 15 -7.93 15.55 -4.36
CA VAL A 15 -8.04 14.15 -3.91
C VAL A 15 -6.80 13.77 -3.11
N ALA A 16 -6.99 12.95 -2.08
CA ALA A 16 -5.90 12.33 -1.34
C ALA A 16 -5.72 10.89 -1.82
N VAL A 17 -4.49 10.55 -2.20
CA VAL A 17 -4.09 9.18 -2.54
C VAL A 17 -3.10 8.74 -1.48
N PHE A 18 -3.44 7.70 -0.72
CA PHE A 18 -2.66 7.27 0.43
C PHE A 18 -1.75 6.11 0.07
N ASP A 19 -0.48 6.22 0.43
CA ASP A 19 0.51 5.14 0.32
C ASP A 19 0.10 3.85 1.04
N THR A 20 -0.73 3.95 2.08
CA THR A 20 -1.19 2.82 2.89
C THR A 20 -2.36 2.06 2.25
N ALA A 21 -2.99 2.62 1.20
CA ALA A 21 -4.27 2.11 0.68
C ALA A 21 -4.13 0.71 0.08
N PHE A 22 -3.09 0.46 -0.72
CA PHE A 22 -2.85 -0.85 -1.35
C PHE A 22 -2.62 -1.97 -0.32
N HIS A 23 -2.12 -1.61 0.86
CA HIS A 23 -1.75 -2.55 1.91
C HIS A 23 -2.92 -2.91 2.85
N GLN A 24 -4.11 -2.31 2.70
CA GLN A 24 -5.26 -2.61 3.55
C GLN A 24 -5.82 -4.04 3.34
N THR A 25 -5.37 -4.76 2.32
CA THR A 25 -5.73 -6.16 2.06
C THR A 25 -4.93 -7.17 2.89
N MET A 26 -3.90 -6.74 3.63
CA MET A 26 -3.11 -7.63 4.47
C MET A 26 -4.00 -8.36 5.49
N PRO A 27 -3.85 -9.69 5.67
CA PRO A 27 -4.57 -10.41 6.72
C PRO A 27 -4.05 -10.04 8.11
N PRO A 28 -4.84 -10.26 9.18
CA PRO A 28 -4.44 -9.95 10.56
C PRO A 28 -3.10 -10.55 10.98
N ILE A 29 -2.82 -11.78 10.53
CA ILE A 29 -1.55 -12.45 10.81
C ILE A 29 -0.32 -11.67 10.28
N ASN A 30 -0.49 -10.86 9.23
CA ASN A 30 0.59 -10.09 8.62
C ASN A 30 0.61 -8.62 9.06
N TYR A 31 -0.48 -8.05 9.59
CA TYR A 31 -0.45 -6.67 10.09
C TYR A 31 -0.36 -6.53 11.60
N LEU A 32 -0.68 -7.57 12.37
CA LEU A 32 -0.56 -7.55 13.82
C LEU A 32 0.89 -7.81 14.24
N TYR A 33 1.38 -7.00 15.18
CA TYR A 33 2.66 -7.26 15.83
C TYR A 33 2.48 -8.23 17.00
N ALA A 34 3.54 -8.98 17.32
CA ALA A 34 3.59 -9.90 18.46
C ALA A 34 3.78 -9.14 19.80
N ILE A 35 2.86 -8.20 20.07
CA ILE A 35 2.77 -7.39 21.28
C ILE A 35 1.34 -7.52 21.85
N PRO A 36 1.08 -7.11 23.11
CA PRO A 36 -0.26 -7.21 23.69
C PRO A 36 -1.35 -6.63 22.80
N TYR A 37 -2.39 -7.43 22.51
CA TYR A 37 -3.46 -7.11 21.55
C TYR A 37 -4.19 -5.79 21.86
N LYS A 38 -4.24 -5.40 23.15
CA LYS A 38 -4.78 -4.11 23.61
C LYS A 38 -4.19 -2.90 22.87
N PHE A 39 -2.95 -2.99 22.39
CA PHE A 39 -2.31 -1.91 21.63
C PHE A 39 -2.91 -1.73 20.23
N TYR A 40 -3.24 -2.83 19.57
CA TYR A 40 -4.01 -2.77 18.32
C TYR A 40 -5.43 -2.28 18.59
N GLU A 41 -6.13 -2.81 19.60
CA GLU A 41 -7.52 -2.44 19.84
C GLU A 41 -7.69 -0.94 20.13
N LYS A 42 -6.89 -0.42 21.07
CA LYS A 42 -6.99 0.95 21.57
C LYS A 42 -6.33 1.97 20.66
N TYR A 43 -5.14 1.67 20.14
CA TYR A 43 -4.31 2.66 19.44
C TYR A 43 -4.12 2.36 17.95
N LYS A 44 -4.66 1.24 17.46
CA LYS A 44 -4.47 0.77 16.07
C LYS A 44 -2.99 0.59 15.72
N ILE A 45 -2.15 0.21 16.69
CA ILE A 45 -0.77 -0.17 16.40
C ILE A 45 -0.79 -1.44 15.55
N ARG A 46 -0.36 -1.31 14.29
CA ARG A 46 -0.30 -2.35 13.27
C ARG A 46 0.69 -1.96 12.19
N ARG A 47 1.08 -2.92 11.37
CA ARG A 47 1.72 -2.65 10.08
C ARG A 47 0.69 -1.98 9.16
N TYR A 48 1.08 -0.85 8.59
CA TYR A 48 0.26 -0.12 7.62
C TYR A 48 0.75 -0.28 6.18
N GLY A 49 2.06 -0.43 5.97
CA GLY A 49 2.67 -0.41 4.65
C GLY A 49 2.76 0.98 4.04
N PHE A 50 3.79 1.20 3.22
CA PHE A 50 4.01 2.44 2.46
C PHE A 50 4.57 2.11 1.07
N HIS A 51 4.63 3.13 0.20
CA HIS A 51 4.88 2.99 -1.23
C HIS A 51 3.78 2.17 -1.95
N GLY A 52 2.56 2.10 -1.39
CA GLY A 52 1.47 1.29 -1.92
C GLY A 52 1.05 1.68 -3.33
N THR A 53 1.10 2.97 -3.70
CA THR A 53 0.82 3.39 -5.09
C THR A 53 1.85 2.82 -6.07
N SER A 54 3.13 2.77 -5.68
CA SER A 54 4.19 2.15 -6.49
C SER A 54 4.00 0.64 -6.59
N HIS A 55 3.74 -0.04 -5.48
CA HIS A 55 3.53 -1.49 -5.45
C HIS A 55 2.28 -1.90 -6.24
N MET A 56 1.20 -1.11 -6.14
CA MET A 56 -0.03 -1.29 -6.92
C MET A 56 0.24 -1.10 -8.41
N TYR A 57 0.96 -0.04 -8.80
CA TYR A 57 1.29 0.23 -10.20
C TYR A 57 2.08 -0.93 -10.82
N ILE A 58 3.16 -1.36 -10.17
CA ILE A 58 4.03 -2.44 -10.68
C ILE A 58 3.26 -3.77 -10.74
N THR A 59 2.37 -4.04 -9.78
CA THR A 59 1.52 -5.24 -9.79
C THR A 59 0.62 -5.27 -11.04
N ASN A 60 -0.12 -4.19 -11.30
CA ASN A 60 -0.98 -4.08 -12.49
C ASN A 60 -0.16 -4.12 -13.78
N ARG A 61 0.96 -3.39 -13.82
CA ARG A 61 1.83 -3.35 -15.00
C ARG A 61 2.44 -4.72 -15.32
N THR A 62 2.78 -5.50 -14.29
CA THR A 62 3.28 -6.87 -14.48
C THR A 62 2.18 -7.78 -15.01
N ALA A 63 0.92 -7.62 -14.55
CA ALA A 63 -0.22 -8.35 -15.11
C ALA A 63 -0.38 -8.11 -16.62
N GLU A 64 -0.32 -6.83 -17.04
CA GLU A 64 -0.39 -6.43 -18.45
C GLU A 64 0.75 -7.05 -19.28
N ILE A 65 2.00 -6.97 -18.79
CA ILE A 65 3.17 -7.50 -19.50
C ILE A 65 3.07 -9.02 -19.67
N LEU A 66 2.55 -9.72 -18.67
CA LEU A 66 2.38 -11.17 -18.71
C LEU A 66 1.11 -11.62 -19.45
N GLY A 67 0.24 -10.69 -19.86
CA GLY A 67 -1.04 -11.00 -20.49
C GLY A 67 -1.98 -11.78 -19.55
N LYS A 68 -1.94 -11.51 -18.25
CA LYS A 68 -2.72 -12.20 -17.21
C LYS A 68 -3.68 -11.27 -16.50
N ASP A 69 -4.74 -11.83 -15.93
CA ASP A 69 -5.59 -11.07 -15.00
C ASP A 69 -4.80 -10.71 -13.74
N VAL A 70 -5.00 -9.51 -13.20
CA VAL A 70 -4.27 -9.05 -12.00
C VAL A 70 -4.51 -9.96 -10.79
N ASN A 71 -5.67 -10.60 -10.69
CA ASN A 71 -6.01 -11.52 -9.61
C ASN A 71 -5.25 -12.86 -9.70
N GLU A 72 -4.54 -13.11 -10.80
CA GLU A 72 -3.67 -14.29 -10.96
C GLU A 72 -2.20 -13.98 -10.64
N ILE A 73 -1.89 -12.71 -10.31
CA ILE A 73 -0.52 -12.27 -10.08
C ILE A 73 -0.06 -12.55 -8.66
N ASN A 74 1.01 -13.36 -8.57
CA ASN A 74 1.79 -13.56 -7.37
C ASN A 74 3.23 -13.11 -7.65
N LEU A 75 3.72 -12.12 -6.90
CA LEU A 75 5.08 -11.59 -7.09
C LEU A 75 5.60 -10.92 -5.83
N ILE A 76 6.91 -10.67 -5.81
CA ILE A 76 7.55 -9.80 -4.83
C ILE A 76 7.93 -8.51 -5.54
N THR A 77 7.44 -7.37 -5.05
CA THR A 77 7.83 -6.05 -5.54
C THR A 77 8.90 -5.45 -4.64
N CYS A 78 9.88 -4.78 -5.25
CA CYS A 78 10.94 -4.05 -4.56
C CYS A 78 10.89 -2.59 -5.00
N HIS A 79 10.43 -1.69 -4.13
CA HIS A 79 10.56 -0.26 -4.31
C HIS A 79 11.87 0.17 -3.66
N LEU A 80 12.87 0.54 -4.47
CA LEU A 80 14.22 0.86 -4.00
C LEU A 80 14.56 2.31 -4.37
N GLY A 81 14.70 3.16 -3.35
CA GLY A 81 14.97 4.58 -3.47
C GLY A 81 15.35 5.17 -2.12
N ASN A 82 15.14 6.48 -1.93
CA ASN A 82 15.43 7.17 -0.66
C ASN A 82 14.75 6.50 0.54
N GLY A 83 13.48 6.09 0.35
CA GLY A 83 12.81 5.10 1.18
C GLY A 83 12.72 3.80 0.38
N SER A 84 12.91 2.65 1.04
CA SER A 84 12.87 1.35 0.37
C SER A 84 11.93 0.39 1.07
N SER A 85 11.06 -0.28 0.31
CA SER A 85 10.17 -1.32 0.84
C SER A 85 9.98 -2.49 -0.11
N ILE A 86 9.76 -3.67 0.47
CA ILE A 86 9.50 -4.91 -0.25
C ILE A 86 8.08 -5.36 0.11
N THR A 87 7.29 -5.75 -0.89
CA THR A 87 5.90 -6.20 -0.69
C THR A 87 5.71 -7.56 -1.33
N ALA A 88 5.14 -8.50 -0.58
CA ALA A 88 4.61 -9.75 -1.11
C ALA A 88 3.20 -9.50 -1.65
N VAL A 89 3.00 -9.79 -2.93
CA VAL A 89 1.72 -9.66 -3.61
C VAL A 89 1.17 -11.06 -3.86
N LYS A 90 -0.07 -11.28 -3.43
CA LYS A 90 -0.80 -12.53 -3.64
C LYS A 90 -2.13 -12.23 -4.32
N ASN A 91 -2.38 -12.85 -5.47
CA ASN A 91 -3.58 -12.66 -6.28
C ASN A 91 -3.86 -11.17 -6.53
N GLY A 92 -2.84 -10.41 -6.93
CA GLY A 92 -2.92 -8.98 -7.23
C GLY A 92 -3.05 -8.05 -6.02
N LYS A 93 -3.09 -8.59 -4.80
CA LYS A 93 -3.30 -7.83 -3.56
C LYS A 93 -2.07 -7.85 -2.68
N SER A 94 -1.83 -6.77 -1.95
CA SER A 94 -0.79 -6.74 -0.92
C SER A 94 -1.09 -7.79 0.15
N TYR A 95 -0.19 -8.75 0.30
CA TYR A 95 -0.30 -9.81 1.29
C TYR A 95 0.56 -9.51 2.52
N ASP A 96 1.77 -9.02 2.33
CA ASP A 96 2.68 -8.59 3.41
C ASP A 96 3.63 -7.50 2.89
N THR A 97 4.21 -6.70 3.77
CA THR A 97 5.15 -5.64 3.37
C THR A 97 6.17 -5.34 4.46
N SER A 98 7.33 -4.82 4.08
CA SER A 98 8.44 -4.60 5.00
C SER A 98 8.25 -3.39 5.93
N MET A 99 7.31 -2.48 5.63
CA MET A 99 7.03 -1.24 6.39
C MET A 99 5.73 -1.29 7.19
#